data_AF-A0A6M3L3R3-F1
#
_entry.id   AF-A0A6M3L3R3-F1
#
_cell.length_a   1.000
_cell.length_b   1.000
_cell.length_c   1.000
_cell.angle_alpha   90.00
_cell.angle_beta   90.00
_cell.angle_gamma   90.00
#
_symmetry.space_group_name_H-M   'P 1'
#
loop_
_entity.id
_entity.type
_entity.pdbx_description
1 polymer ?
#
loop_
_entity_poly.entity_id
_entity_poly.type
_entity_poly.pdbx_seq_one_letter_code
_entity_poly.pdbx_strand_id
1 'polypeptide(L)'
;MKWWQLYLKTAWALKNPFVIPIDLNYKRISLDDLSVLFQYEQLPYMADFYDCDDFALVFKASASKLEFNTVGLVIGLLDGKWHVWNCAVCDEGVFQIEPQQARVFKRDSKYKPVGVII
;
A
#
# COMPACT_ATOMS: atom_id res chain seq x y z
N MET A 1 -12.29 11.57 -0.80
CA MET A 1 -11.11 12.47 -0.78
C MET A 1 -10.72 12.79 -2.22
N LYS A 2 -10.26 14.01 -2.53
CA LYS A 2 -9.82 14.36 -3.90
C LYS A 2 -8.38 13.89 -4.16
N TRP A 3 -8.02 13.67 -5.42
CA TRP A 3 -6.68 13.19 -5.82
C TRP A 3 -5.53 14.03 -5.27
N TRP A 4 -5.65 15.36 -5.25
CA TRP A 4 -4.58 16.25 -4.76
C TRP A 4 -4.38 16.14 -3.24
N GLN A 5 -5.46 15.88 -2.48
CA GLN A 5 -5.39 15.64 -1.04
C GLN A 5 -4.69 14.31 -0.77
N LEU A 6 -5.00 13.27 -1.56
CA LEU A 6 -4.34 11.98 -1.50
C LEU A 6 -2.85 12.12 -1.80
N TYR A 7 -2.51 12.79 -2.90
CA TYR A 7 -1.13 13.05 -3.32
C TYR A 7 -0.33 13.70 -2.19
N LEU A 8 -0.80 14.84 -1.65
CA LEU A 8 -0.09 15.58 -0.62
C LEU A 8 0.09 14.74 0.66
N LYS A 9 -0.96 14.06 1.12
CA LYS A 9 -0.88 13.20 2.31
C LYS A 9 0.13 12.06 2.13
N THR A 10 0.07 11.38 0.99
CA THR A 10 0.93 10.23 0.67
C THR A 10 2.37 10.67 0.52
N ALA A 11 2.62 11.71 -0.29
CA ALA A 11 3.95 12.22 -0.54
C ALA A 11 4.64 12.73 0.73
N TRP A 12 3.89 13.43 1.58
CA TRP A 12 4.39 13.91 2.87
C TRP A 12 4.71 12.76 3.82
N ALA A 13 3.78 11.83 4.01
CA ALA A 13 3.95 10.74 4.98
C ALA A 13 5.08 9.78 4.59
N LEU A 14 5.20 9.48 3.30
CA LEU A 14 6.22 8.58 2.76
C LEU A 14 7.54 9.29 2.41
N LYS A 15 7.59 10.62 2.56
CA LYS A 15 8.75 11.46 2.18
C LYS A 15 9.22 11.22 0.75
N ASN A 16 8.27 11.04 -0.16
CA ASN A 16 8.54 10.74 -1.55
C ASN A 16 7.56 11.52 -2.46
N PRO A 17 8.05 12.39 -3.37
CA PRO A 17 7.19 13.18 -4.24
C PRO A 17 6.61 12.39 -5.44
N PHE A 18 7.13 11.21 -5.75
CA PHE A 18 6.70 10.36 -6.86
C PHE A 18 5.47 9.54 -6.48
N VAL A 19 4.32 10.22 -6.42
CA VAL A 19 3.00 9.61 -6.18
C VAL A 19 2.12 9.84 -7.40
N ILE A 20 1.58 8.76 -7.96
CA ILE A 20 0.69 8.78 -9.12
C ILE A 20 -0.71 8.37 -8.66
N PRO A 21 -1.61 9.35 -8.42
CA PRO A 21 -3.02 9.06 -8.21
C PRO A 21 -3.69 8.73 -9.55
N ILE A 22 -4.24 7.52 -9.68
CA ILE A 22 -4.92 7.07 -10.92
C ILE A 22 -6.38 7.56 -10.98
N ASP A 23 -7.05 7.68 -9.84
CA ASP A 23 -8.45 8.07 -9.75
C ASP A 23 -8.64 9.57 -9.44
N LEU A 24 -9.86 10.08 -9.69
CA LEU A 24 -10.23 11.46 -9.33
C LEU A 24 -10.73 11.59 -7.88
N ASN A 25 -11.40 10.55 -7.38
CA ASN A 25 -12.03 10.52 -6.07
C ASN A 25 -11.69 9.21 -5.35
N TYR A 26 -11.40 9.34 -4.05
CA TYR A 26 -10.90 8.25 -3.24
C TYR A 26 -11.77 7.98 -2.01
N LYS A 27 -12.25 6.75 -1.86
CA LYS A 27 -12.97 6.26 -0.67
C LYS A 27 -11.92 5.76 0.33
N ARG A 28 -11.86 6.42 1.49
CA ARG A 28 -10.93 6.11 2.58
C ARG A 28 -11.25 4.74 3.18
N ILE A 29 -10.21 4.05 3.61
CA ILE A 29 -10.27 2.79 4.34
C ILE A 29 -9.99 3.04 5.83
N SER A 30 -10.69 2.34 6.72
CA SER A 30 -10.39 2.36 8.15
C SER A 30 -9.32 1.32 8.51
N LEU A 31 -8.70 1.46 9.69
CA LEU A 31 -7.78 0.43 10.20
C LEU A 31 -8.48 -0.92 10.43
N ASP A 32 -9.74 -0.90 10.84
CA ASP A 32 -10.53 -2.12 11.04
C ASP A 32 -10.78 -2.84 9.71
N ASP A 33 -11.13 -2.10 8.66
CA ASP A 33 -11.32 -2.65 7.31
C ASP A 33 -10.01 -3.22 6.72
N LEU A 34 -8.86 -2.61 7.03
CA LEU A 34 -7.55 -3.15 6.62
C LEU A 34 -7.30 -4.54 7.20
N SER A 35 -7.76 -4.80 8.44
CA SER A 35 -7.57 -6.12 9.07
C SER A 35 -8.32 -7.23 8.33
N VAL A 36 -9.47 -6.91 7.73
CA VAL A 36 -10.28 -7.84 6.93
C VAL A 36 -9.56 -8.23 5.65
N LEU A 37 -8.76 -7.33 5.07
CA LEU A 37 -8.02 -7.61 3.83
C LEU A 37 -6.94 -8.68 4.02
N PHE A 38 -6.36 -8.82 5.21
CA PHE A 38 -5.37 -9.88 5.49
C PHE A 38 -5.99 -11.27 5.63
N GLN A 39 -7.32 -11.38 5.71
CA GLN A 39 -8.00 -12.68 5.77
C GLN A 39 -8.10 -13.35 4.39
N TYR A 40 -7.82 -12.61 3.31
CA TYR A 40 -7.79 -13.16 1.95
C TYR A 40 -6.44 -13.81 1.65
N GLU A 41 -6.46 -15.15 1.70
CA GLU A 41 -5.49 -16.12 1.21
C GLU A 41 -4.03 -15.91 1.65
N GLN A 42 -3.60 -16.69 2.66
CA GLN A 42 -2.17 -16.92 2.91
C GLN A 42 -1.61 -17.86 1.84
N LEU A 43 -1.30 -17.28 0.68
CA LEU A 43 -0.64 -17.98 -0.40
C LEU A 43 0.84 -18.17 -0.05
N PRO A 44 1.46 -19.30 -0.45
CA PRO A 44 2.89 -19.50 -0.24
C PRO A 44 3.69 -18.56 -1.13
N TYR A 45 4.73 -17.94 -0.56
CA TYR A 45 5.72 -17.19 -1.33
C TYR A 45 6.49 -18.12 -2.28
N MET A 46 6.59 -17.73 -3.54
CA MET A 46 7.38 -18.42 -4.56
C MET A 46 8.25 -17.40 -5.29
N ALA A 47 9.57 -17.46 -5.09
CA ALA A 47 10.49 -16.52 -5.73
C ALA A 47 10.26 -16.46 -7.25
N ASP A 48 10.20 -15.25 -7.80
CA ASP A 48 9.99 -14.92 -9.22
C ASP A 48 8.64 -15.33 -9.84
N PHE A 49 7.75 -16.01 -9.10
CA PHE A 49 6.45 -16.50 -9.61
C PHE A 49 5.25 -16.01 -8.81
N TYR A 50 5.43 -15.85 -7.50
CA TYR A 50 4.44 -15.34 -6.58
C TYR A 50 5.17 -14.64 -5.44
N ASP A 51 5.76 -13.50 -5.76
CA ASP A 51 6.67 -12.77 -4.88
C ASP A 51 6.09 -11.41 -4.45
N CYS A 52 6.92 -10.47 -4.00
CA CYS A 52 6.45 -9.29 -3.27
C CYS A 52 5.43 -8.43 -4.03
N ASP A 53 5.55 -8.34 -5.36
CA ASP A 53 4.65 -7.60 -6.23
C ASP A 53 3.29 -8.28 -6.38
N ASP A 54 3.24 -9.61 -6.54
CA ASP A 54 1.99 -10.37 -6.63
C ASP A 54 1.15 -10.22 -5.36
N PHE A 55 1.77 -10.36 -4.18
CA PHE A 55 1.07 -10.13 -2.91
C PHE A 55 0.53 -8.70 -2.83
N ALA A 56 1.31 -7.70 -3.24
CA ALA A 56 0.90 -6.31 -3.17
C ALA A 56 -0.24 -5.98 -4.17
N LEU A 57 -0.23 -6.61 -5.34
CA LEU A 57 -1.27 -6.51 -6.36
C LEU A 57 -2.57 -7.16 -5.89
N VAL A 58 -2.51 -8.38 -5.37
CA VAL A 58 -3.67 -9.09 -4.83
C VAL A 58 -4.27 -8.31 -3.66
N PHE A 59 -3.44 -7.76 -2.77
CA PHE A 59 -3.93 -6.93 -1.67
C PHE A 59 -4.66 -5.66 -2.15
N LYS A 60 -4.11 -4.94 -3.14
CA LYS A 60 -4.79 -3.77 -3.74
C LYS A 60 -6.08 -4.17 -4.46
N ALA A 61 -6.10 -5.31 -5.14
CA ALA A 61 -7.30 -5.82 -5.79
C ALA A 61 -8.39 -6.18 -4.76
N SER A 62 -8.02 -6.79 -3.63
CA SER A 62 -8.94 -7.09 -2.53
C SER A 62 -9.54 -5.83 -1.91
N ALA A 63 -8.73 -4.78 -1.68
CA ALA A 63 -9.24 -3.48 -1.26
C ALA A 63 -10.26 -2.91 -2.27
N SER A 64 -9.94 -3.02 -3.57
CA SER A 64 -10.80 -2.53 -4.64
C SER A 64 -12.13 -3.29 -4.73
N LYS A 65 -12.15 -4.60 -4.44
CA LYS A 65 -13.38 -5.40 -4.35
C LYS A 65 -14.31 -4.93 -3.22
N LEU A 66 -13.76 -4.34 -2.16
CA LEU A 66 -14.51 -3.70 -1.07
C LEU A 66 -14.75 -2.20 -1.33
N GLU A 67 -14.53 -1.75 -2.57
CA GLU A 67 -14.68 -0.37 -3.04
C GLU A 67 -13.71 0.64 -2.40
N PHE A 68 -12.64 0.19 -1.75
CA PHE A 68 -11.59 1.06 -1.22
C PHE A 68 -10.48 1.25 -2.25
N ASN A 69 -10.31 2.47 -2.73
CA ASN A 69 -9.25 2.83 -3.68
C ASN A 69 -8.15 3.71 -3.04
N THR A 70 -8.17 3.96 -1.73
CA THR A 70 -7.04 4.59 -1.01
C THR A 70 -5.89 3.64 -0.68
N VAL A 71 -5.90 2.42 -1.23
CA VAL A 71 -4.81 1.46 -1.10
C VAL A 71 -3.95 1.49 -2.37
N GLY A 72 -2.68 1.82 -2.22
CA GLY A 72 -1.71 1.95 -3.30
C GLY A 72 -0.64 0.87 -3.27
N LEU A 73 0.10 0.78 -4.36
CA LEU A 73 1.33 0.02 -4.52
C LEU A 73 2.50 0.95 -4.28
N VAL A 74 3.45 0.50 -3.48
CA VAL A 74 4.72 1.19 -3.24
C VAL A 74 5.83 0.34 -3.82
N ILE A 75 6.59 0.93 -4.73
CA ILE A 75 7.79 0.32 -5.30
C ILE A 75 8.98 1.01 -4.64
N GLY A 76 9.91 0.23 -4.08
CA GLY A 76 11.07 0.81 -3.43
C GLY A 76 12.08 -0.22 -2.96
N LEU A 77 12.84 0.14 -1.92
CA LEU A 77 13.87 -0.71 -1.36
C LEU A 77 13.52 -1.15 0.06
N LEU A 78 13.66 -2.45 0.34
CA LEU A 78 13.65 -3.05 1.67
C LEU A 78 15.06 -3.58 1.98
N ASP A 79 15.72 -3.03 3.01
CA ASP A 79 17.11 -3.38 3.37
C ASP A 79 18.08 -3.34 2.16
N GLY A 80 17.85 -2.41 1.23
CA GLY A 80 18.67 -2.17 0.05
C GLY A 80 18.35 -3.04 -1.17
N LYS A 81 17.36 -3.94 -1.08
CA LYS A 81 16.88 -4.77 -2.21
C LYS A 81 15.55 -4.26 -2.72
N TRP A 82 15.27 -4.42 -4.01
CA TRP A 82 13.97 -4.08 -4.58
C TRP A 82 12.87 -4.87 -3.89
N HIS A 83 11.79 -4.18 -3.56
CA HIS A 83 10.63 -4.72 -2.89
C HIS A 83 9.39 -3.95 -3.30
N VAL A 84 8.25 -4.63 -3.31
CA VAL A 84 6.95 -4.03 -3.53
C VAL A 84 6.07 -4.33 -2.33
N TRP A 85 5.39 -3.30 -1.83
CA TRP A 85 4.48 -3.40 -0.70
C TRP A 85 3.31 -2.43 -0.89
N ASN A 86 2.41 -2.32 0.07
CA ASN A 86 1.26 -1.41 -0.05
C ASN A 86 1.34 -0.22 0.89
N CYS A 87 0.57 0.82 0.56
CA CYS A 87 0.22 1.86 1.52
C CYS A 87 -1.29 2.12 1.50
N ALA A 88 -1.85 2.56 2.61
CA ALA A 88 -3.24 2.93 2.74
C ALA A 88 -3.37 4.33 3.35
N VAL A 89 -4.22 5.17 2.77
CA VAL A 89 -4.56 6.47 3.35
C VAL A 89 -5.85 6.34 4.17
N CYS A 90 -5.67 6.33 5.48
CA CYS A 90 -6.73 6.22 6.49
C CYS A 90 -7.06 7.60 7.08
N ASP A 91 -8.02 7.64 8.01
CA ASP A 91 -8.36 8.87 8.73
C ASP A 91 -7.26 9.27 9.74
N GLU A 92 -6.58 8.28 10.33
CA GLU A 92 -5.52 8.42 11.33
C GLU A 92 -4.14 8.69 10.72
N GLY A 93 -4.05 8.69 9.39
CA GLY A 93 -2.84 8.95 8.63
C GLY A 93 -2.60 7.97 7.51
N VAL A 94 -1.37 7.98 7.00
CA VAL A 94 -0.92 7.04 5.97
C VAL A 94 -0.17 5.90 6.65
N PHE A 95 -0.54 4.68 6.30
CA PHE A 95 0.09 3.46 6.79
C PHE A 95 0.69 2.70 5.63
N GLN A 96 1.85 2.09 5.88
CA GLN A 96 2.49 1.11 5.03
C GLN A 96 2.08 -0.28 5.49
N ILE A 97 1.98 -1.20 4.55
CA ILE A 97 1.43 -2.52 4.73
C ILE A 97 2.37 -3.52 4.06
N GLU A 98 2.84 -4.49 4.84
CA GLU A 98 3.53 -5.68 4.35
C GLU A 98 2.52 -6.82 4.31
N PRO A 99 1.91 -7.10 3.14
CA PRO A 99 0.83 -8.08 3.00
C PRO A 99 1.29 -9.50 3.32
N GLN A 100 2.55 -9.86 3.07
CA GLN A 100 3.06 -11.22 3.31
C GLN A 100 3.07 -11.59 4.80
N GLN A 101 3.19 -10.59 5.68
CA GLN A 101 3.33 -10.78 7.13
C GLN A 101 2.14 -10.21 7.90
N ALA A 102 1.08 -9.77 7.21
CA ALA A 102 -0.05 -9.06 7.78
C ALA A 102 0.36 -7.88 8.70
N ARG A 103 1.43 -7.17 8.32
CA ARG A 103 2.03 -6.13 9.16
C ARG A 103 1.64 -4.74 8.65
N VAL A 104 1.14 -3.91 9.56
CA VAL A 104 0.79 -2.50 9.30
C VAL A 104 1.67 -1.58 10.13
N PHE A 105 2.22 -0.53 9.53
CA PHE A 105 3.13 0.39 10.21
C PHE A 105 3.12 1.78 9.58
N LYS A 106 3.37 2.85 10.35
CA LYS A 106 3.48 4.20 9.78
C LYS A 106 4.83 4.42 9.08
N ARG A 107 5.92 4.03 9.74
CA ARG A 107 7.28 4.24 9.26
C ARG A 107 8.22 3.16 9.79
N ASP A 108 9.10 2.70 8.93
CA ASP A 108 10.18 1.79 9.24
C ASP A 108 11.38 2.23 8.38
N SER A 109 12.57 2.36 8.99
CA SER A 109 13.77 2.88 8.30
C SER A 109 14.30 1.94 7.22
N LYS A 110 13.89 0.67 7.26
CA LYS A 110 14.26 -0.34 6.27
C LYS A 110 13.55 -0.15 4.94
N TYR A 111 12.36 0.44 4.96
CA TYR A 111 11.52 0.68 3.79
C TYR A 111 11.78 2.07 3.23
N LYS A 112 12.24 2.12 1.98
CA LYS A 112 12.56 3.36 1.26
C LYS A 112 11.73 3.41 -0.03
N PRO A 113 10.56 4.07 -0.01
CA PRO A 113 9.73 4.25 -1.20
C PRO A 113 10.54 4.94 -2.31
N VAL A 114 10.41 4.46 -3.53
CA VAL A 114 10.93 5.11 -4.75
C VAL A 114 9.78 5.68 -5.57
N GLY A 115 8.67 4.98 -5.69
CA GLY A 115 7.44 5.47 -6.30
C GLY A 115 6.18 4.84 -5.71
N VAL A 116 5.06 5.52 -5.87
CA VAL A 116 3.74 5.08 -5.38
C VAL A 116 2.72 5.22 -6.49
N ILE A 117 1.92 4.18 -6.70
CA ILE A 117 0.78 4.16 -7.62
C ILE A 117 -0.47 3.91 -6.78
N ILE A 118 -1.43 4.83 -6.79
CA ILE A 118 -2.60 4.75 -5.91
C ILE A 118 -3.91 5.02 -6.60
#